data_AF-A0AAE9L350-F1
#
_entry.id   AF-A0AAE9L350-F1
#
_cell.length_a   1.000
_cell.length_b   1.000
_cell.length_c   1.000
_cell.angle_alpha   90.00
_cell.angle_beta   90.00
_cell.angle_gamma   90.00
#
_symmetry.space_group_name_H-M   'P 1'
#
loop_
_entity.id
_entity.type
_entity.pdbx_description
1 polymer ?
#
loop_
_entity_poly.entity_id
_entity_poly.type
_entity_poly.pdbx_seq_one_letter_code
_entity_poly.pdbx_strand_id
1 'polypeptide(L)'
;MLSTDTVSLHHLHVFAGVAAAGGVRRSSESLHRASSAIARSVAALESALGVALFERKGRGMLLTRAGEIVLVRAQHIEAALREVRDDAMRMRGRQGAPVASLEALHNERRLEVAALLAEVHHMPSVAAAIGVSQSAVSQAIARLEDALGQQIFTRTARGMVPTDHGARWVVRFERALADLRHIRADMAALQGVLEGAVTIGALPLGRTQLLPMAIAEVHGRHPKLRFQSLESPYEELTAGLLSGRIDFILGALRPDPSQGLATEVLFEDRISLIARAAHPLASRKRLSLDDLAPYPWVVSRGGSPSRQALDDVFAAHGHPLPQPLVETGDLALVRGLLLRGDMVTALSALQLHYEIEAGWLRVLDLPMPGTSRNIGITTRMGARLSPGADALIAQLRASSAVWR
;
A
#
# COMPACT_ATOMS: atom_id res chain seq x y z
N MET A 1 -4.36 8.94 32.24
CA MET A 1 -4.73 7.52 32.04
C MET A 1 -4.39 7.16 30.59
N LEU A 2 -3.21 6.58 30.35
CA LEU A 2 -2.86 6.02 29.04
C LEU A 2 -3.69 4.74 28.89
N SER A 3 -4.53 4.68 27.87
CA SER A 3 -5.47 3.58 27.65
C SER A 3 -4.74 2.24 27.59
N THR A 4 -5.20 1.26 28.37
CA THR A 4 -4.76 -0.14 28.32
C THR A 4 -5.22 -0.87 27.04
N ASP A 5 -5.87 -0.17 26.10
CA ASP A 5 -6.48 -0.73 24.90
C ASP A 5 -5.60 -0.63 23.63
N THR A 6 -4.29 -0.51 23.72
CA THR A 6 -3.42 -0.47 22.53
C THR A 6 -2.49 -1.67 22.46
N VAL A 7 -2.48 -2.35 21.31
CA VAL A 7 -1.53 -3.44 21.02
C VAL A 7 -0.13 -2.83 20.93
N SER A 8 0.79 -3.29 21.78
CA SER A 8 2.15 -2.76 21.88
C SER A 8 3.17 -3.71 21.25
N LEU A 9 4.18 -3.15 20.56
CA LEU A 9 5.29 -3.94 20.00
C LEU A 9 6.05 -4.67 21.10
N HIS A 10 6.20 -4.05 22.26
CA HIS A 10 6.86 -4.66 23.40
C HIS A 10 6.12 -5.90 23.90
N HIS A 11 4.79 -5.82 24.05
CA HIS A 11 4.02 -6.97 24.50
C HIS A 11 4.03 -8.10 23.46
N LEU A 12 4.01 -7.77 22.17
CA LEU A 12 4.13 -8.76 21.08
C LEU A 12 5.48 -9.46 21.07
N HIS A 13 6.57 -8.73 21.29
CA HIS A 13 7.91 -9.31 21.40
C HIS A 13 7.97 -10.35 22.52
N VAL A 14 7.45 -9.99 23.71
CA VAL A 14 7.39 -10.91 24.85
C VAL A 14 6.51 -12.11 24.54
N PHE A 15 5.33 -11.89 23.95
CA PHE A 15 4.44 -12.96 23.53
C PHE A 15 5.12 -13.95 22.58
N ALA A 16 5.81 -13.45 21.53
CA ALA A 16 6.55 -14.29 20.59
C ALA A 16 7.67 -15.08 21.28
N GLY A 17 8.38 -14.47 22.24
CA GLY A 17 9.38 -15.15 23.06
C GLY A 17 8.80 -16.27 23.94
N VAL A 18 7.63 -16.05 24.56
CA VAL A 18 6.92 -17.07 25.33
C VAL A 18 6.45 -18.22 24.44
N ALA A 19 5.93 -17.91 23.25
CA ALA A 19 5.49 -18.90 22.27
C ALA A 19 6.67 -19.78 21.80
N ALA A 20 7.82 -19.18 21.50
CA ALA A 20 9.03 -19.91 21.11
C ALA A 20 9.58 -20.80 22.24
N ALA A 21 9.55 -20.33 23.49
CA ALA A 21 10.02 -21.09 24.65
C ALA A 21 8.99 -22.11 25.18
N GLY A 22 7.75 -22.09 24.68
CA GLY A 22 6.64 -22.92 25.14
C GLY A 22 6.23 -22.68 26.60
N GLY A 23 6.53 -21.50 27.17
CA GLY A 23 6.11 -21.15 28.54
C GLY A 23 6.90 -20.04 29.22
N VAL A 24 6.23 -19.33 30.13
CA VAL A 24 6.74 -18.11 30.81
C VAL A 24 8.06 -18.31 31.55
N ARG A 25 8.21 -19.39 32.34
CA ARG A 25 9.45 -19.63 33.10
C ARG A 25 10.65 -19.86 32.17
N ARG A 26 10.45 -20.64 31.11
CA ARG A 26 11.50 -20.93 30.13
C ARG A 26 11.91 -19.69 29.34
N SER A 27 10.97 -18.79 29.05
CA SER A 27 11.28 -17.51 28.38
C SER A 27 12.00 -16.49 29.26
N SER A 28 12.07 -16.70 30.59
CA SER A 28 12.69 -15.76 31.53
C SER A 28 14.18 -15.54 31.24
N GLU A 29 14.89 -16.62 30.91
CA GLU A 29 16.31 -16.61 30.57
C GLU A 29 16.56 -15.95 29.21
N SER A 30 15.81 -16.35 28.17
CA SER A 30 16.01 -15.84 26.81
C SER A 30 15.59 -14.38 26.62
N LEU A 31 14.60 -13.92 27.39
CA LEU A 31 14.14 -12.52 27.36
C LEU A 31 14.84 -11.65 28.42
N HIS A 32 15.74 -12.22 29.24
CA HIS A 32 16.41 -11.53 30.35
C HIS A 32 15.45 -10.73 31.26
N ARG A 33 14.28 -11.30 31.57
CA ARG A 33 13.22 -10.64 32.33
C ARG A 33 12.62 -11.56 33.37
N ALA A 34 12.18 -11.01 34.49
CA ALA A 34 11.48 -11.75 35.52
C ALA A 34 10.20 -12.40 34.99
N SER A 35 9.94 -13.65 35.37
CA SER A 35 8.73 -14.39 34.97
C SER A 35 7.43 -13.64 35.28
N SER A 36 7.36 -12.87 36.37
CA SER A 36 6.19 -12.06 36.71
C SER A 36 5.97 -10.89 35.74
N ALA A 37 7.04 -10.28 35.22
CA ALA A 37 6.94 -9.22 34.21
C ALA A 37 6.50 -9.77 32.85
N ILE A 38 7.02 -10.95 32.47
CA ILE A 38 6.61 -11.66 31.25
C ILE A 38 5.11 -12.00 31.32
N ALA A 39 4.65 -12.58 32.43
CA ALA A 39 3.24 -12.92 32.61
C ALA A 39 2.32 -11.68 32.51
N ARG A 40 2.71 -10.56 33.14
CA ARG A 40 1.97 -9.30 33.04
C ARG A 40 1.90 -8.76 31.61
N SER A 41 3.00 -8.85 30.86
CA SER A 41 3.08 -8.40 29.47
C SER A 41 2.14 -9.22 28.56
N VAL A 42 2.14 -10.54 28.71
CA VAL A 42 1.20 -11.42 27.97
C VAL A 42 -0.25 -11.11 28.34
N ALA A 43 -0.55 -10.98 29.64
CA ALA A 43 -1.90 -10.65 30.09
C ALA A 43 -2.38 -9.27 29.59
N ALA A 44 -1.48 -8.28 29.50
CA ALA A 44 -1.79 -6.98 28.94
C ALA A 44 -2.12 -7.07 27.44
N LEU A 45 -1.40 -7.90 26.68
CA LEU A 45 -1.71 -8.14 25.27
C LEU A 45 -3.07 -8.84 25.09
N GLU A 46 -3.32 -9.90 25.87
CA GLU A 46 -4.60 -10.63 25.84
C GLU A 46 -5.77 -9.71 26.19
N SER A 47 -5.59 -8.85 27.21
CA SER A 47 -6.58 -7.83 27.59
C SER A 47 -6.82 -6.83 26.46
N ALA A 48 -5.76 -6.32 25.83
CA ALA A 48 -5.89 -5.35 24.73
C ALA A 48 -6.59 -5.96 23.49
N LEU A 49 -6.43 -7.26 23.27
CA LEU A 49 -7.06 -7.98 22.16
C LEU A 49 -8.45 -8.56 22.50
N GLY A 50 -8.80 -8.63 23.79
CA GLY A 50 -10.05 -9.23 24.26
C GLY A 50 -10.12 -10.76 24.08
N VAL A 51 -8.99 -11.43 23.86
CA VAL A 51 -8.92 -12.87 23.61
C VAL A 51 -7.70 -13.50 24.28
N ALA A 52 -7.84 -14.74 24.75
CA ALA A 52 -6.72 -15.52 25.24
C ALA A 52 -5.84 -16.00 24.07
N LEU A 53 -4.53 -15.75 24.17
CA LEU A 53 -3.55 -16.17 23.18
C LEU A 53 -2.90 -17.51 23.55
N PHE A 54 -2.96 -17.88 24.83
CA PHE A 54 -2.49 -19.17 25.32
C PHE A 54 -3.56 -19.92 26.10
N GLU A 55 -3.49 -21.24 26.03
CA GLU A 55 -4.21 -22.16 26.90
C GLU A 55 -3.23 -22.97 27.75
N ARG A 56 -3.65 -23.33 28.97
CA ARG A 56 -2.87 -24.19 29.86
C ARG A 56 -3.14 -25.64 29.53
N LYS A 57 -2.09 -26.38 29.16
CA LYS A 57 -2.16 -27.84 28.98
C LYS A 57 -0.99 -28.51 29.70
N GLY A 58 -1.28 -29.16 30.82
CA GLY A 58 -0.26 -29.80 31.67
C GLY A 58 0.75 -28.79 32.24
N ARG A 59 2.06 -29.05 32.05
CA ARG A 59 3.17 -28.19 32.52
C ARG A 59 3.58 -27.08 31.53
N GLY A 60 2.86 -26.90 30.43
CA GLY A 60 3.22 -25.94 29.36
C GLY A 60 2.11 -24.96 29.00
N MET A 61 2.45 -24.03 28.12
CA MET A 61 1.51 -23.13 27.45
C MET A 61 1.45 -23.49 25.97
N LEU A 62 0.25 -23.68 25.44
CA LEU A 62 0.00 -23.89 24.02
C LEU A 62 -0.72 -22.67 23.46
N LEU A 63 -0.48 -22.36 22.19
CA LEU A 63 -1.17 -21.28 21.51
C LEU A 63 -2.63 -21.66 21.28
N THR A 64 -3.53 -20.71 21.51
CA THR A 64 -4.89 -20.80 20.98
C THR A 64 -4.87 -20.49 19.48
N ARG A 65 -6.01 -20.65 18.79
CA ARG A 65 -6.13 -20.20 17.39
C ARG A 65 -5.83 -18.72 17.21
N ALA A 66 -6.26 -17.89 18.16
CA ALA A 66 -5.90 -16.47 18.19
C ALA A 66 -4.39 -16.28 18.38
N GLY A 67 -3.78 -17.03 19.31
CA GLY A 67 -2.34 -17.06 19.50
C GLY A 67 -1.56 -17.39 18.23
N GLU A 68 -1.96 -18.40 17.47
CA GLU A 68 -1.33 -18.77 16.19
C GLU A 68 -1.35 -17.60 15.18
N ILE A 69 -2.49 -16.94 15.03
CA ILE A 69 -2.66 -15.85 14.07
C ILE A 69 -1.83 -14.63 14.48
N VAL A 70 -1.84 -14.27 15.77
CA VAL A 70 -1.02 -13.18 16.31
C VAL A 70 0.46 -13.51 16.18
N LEU A 71 0.87 -14.76 16.41
CA LEU A 71 2.27 -15.18 16.31
C LEU A 71 2.83 -14.96 14.91
N VAL A 72 2.07 -15.27 13.86
CA VAL A 72 2.52 -15.03 12.49
C VAL A 72 2.77 -13.54 12.22
N ARG A 73 1.89 -12.63 12.69
CA ARG A 73 2.15 -11.18 12.56
C ARG A 73 3.33 -10.72 13.42
N ALA A 74 3.45 -11.23 14.64
CA ALA A 74 4.59 -10.94 15.51
C ALA A 74 5.91 -11.38 14.85
N GLN A 75 5.95 -12.55 14.20
CA GLN A 75 7.12 -13.02 13.45
C GLN A 75 7.48 -12.11 12.28
N HIS A 76 6.51 -11.58 11.54
CA HIS A 76 6.76 -10.62 10.45
C HIS A 76 7.32 -9.30 10.97
N ILE A 77 6.76 -8.78 12.07
CA ILE A 77 7.26 -7.59 12.77
C ILE A 77 8.71 -7.82 13.21
N GLU A 78 8.98 -8.92 13.90
CA GLU A 78 10.32 -9.27 14.37
C GLU A 78 11.31 -9.45 13.21
N ALA A 79 10.89 -10.04 12.09
CA ALA A 79 11.73 -10.16 10.90
C ALA A 79 12.09 -8.78 10.32
N ALA A 80 11.13 -7.89 10.17
CA ALA A 80 11.36 -6.53 9.67
C ALA A 80 12.32 -5.73 10.58
N LEU A 81 12.14 -5.80 11.90
CA LEU A 81 13.02 -5.11 12.86
C LEU A 81 14.41 -5.76 12.94
N ARG A 82 14.50 -7.09 12.78
CA ARG A 82 15.77 -7.81 12.72
C ARG A 82 16.60 -7.40 11.51
N GLU A 83 15.98 -7.22 10.34
CA GLU A 83 16.69 -6.74 9.16
C GLU A 83 17.34 -5.36 9.39
N VAL A 84 16.63 -4.45 10.07
CA VAL A 84 17.19 -3.13 10.45
C VAL A 84 18.42 -3.30 11.33
N ARG A 85 18.30 -4.12 12.38
CA ARG A 85 19.39 -4.40 13.31
C ARG A 85 20.60 -5.01 12.59
N ASP A 86 20.37 -6.00 11.74
CA ASP A 86 21.44 -6.72 11.05
C ASP A 86 22.14 -5.83 10.00
N ASP A 87 21.41 -4.90 9.37
CA ASP A 87 21.98 -3.86 8.52
C ASP A 87 22.84 -2.88 9.35
N ALA A 88 22.32 -2.39 10.48
CA ALA A 88 23.05 -1.50 11.38
C ALA A 88 24.35 -2.13 11.93
N MET A 89 24.30 -3.42 12.30
CA MET A 89 25.48 -4.17 12.74
C MET A 89 26.54 -4.29 11.66
N ARG A 90 26.15 -4.55 10.40
CA ARG A 90 27.08 -4.64 9.27
C ARG A 90 27.79 -3.30 9.02
N MET A 91 27.09 -2.18 9.20
CA MET A 91 27.65 -0.84 8.99
C MET A 91 28.65 -0.40 10.07
N ARG A 92 28.60 -0.97 11.28
CA ARG A 92 29.50 -0.60 12.39
C ARG A 92 30.93 -1.14 12.26
N GLY A 93 31.18 -2.10 11.37
CA GLY A 93 32.48 -2.79 11.30
C GLY A 93 32.84 -3.56 12.58
N ARG A 94 34.04 -4.13 12.65
CA ARG A 94 34.49 -5.01 13.76
C ARG A 94 34.78 -4.28 15.10
N GLN A 95 34.70 -2.95 15.17
CA GLN A 95 35.15 -2.16 16.34
C GLN A 95 34.08 -1.25 16.96
N GLY A 96 32.80 -1.37 16.58
CA GLY A 96 31.72 -0.56 17.16
C GLY A 96 31.29 -1.00 18.57
N ALA A 97 30.78 -0.05 19.37
CA ALA A 97 30.14 -0.31 20.67
C ALA A 97 29.00 -1.36 20.57
N PRO A 98 28.45 -1.89 21.68
CA PRO A 98 27.28 -2.76 21.62
C PRO A 98 26.10 -2.05 20.92
N VAL A 99 25.34 -2.77 20.09
CA VAL A 99 23.99 -2.32 19.69
C VAL A 99 23.19 -2.23 20.99
N ALA A 100 22.51 -1.11 21.25
CA ALA A 100 21.66 -1.05 22.43
C ALA A 100 20.58 -2.13 22.32
N SER A 101 19.99 -2.51 23.45
CA SER A 101 18.96 -3.55 23.54
C SER A 101 17.95 -3.46 22.39
N LEU A 102 17.70 -4.59 21.71
CA LEU A 102 16.66 -4.77 20.69
C LEU A 102 15.32 -4.13 21.11
N GLU A 103 15.07 -4.09 22.42
CA GLU A 103 13.93 -3.44 23.06
C GLU A 103 13.69 -2.00 22.61
N ALA A 104 14.71 -1.28 22.13
CA ALA A 104 14.55 0.07 21.63
C ALA A 104 13.73 0.14 20.34
N LEU A 105 13.77 -0.91 19.51
CA LEU A 105 12.97 -1.07 18.29
C LEU A 105 11.54 -1.55 18.61
N HIS A 106 11.33 -2.17 19.77
CA HIS A 106 10.00 -2.62 20.24
C HIS A 106 9.20 -1.50 20.89
N ASN A 107 9.35 -0.26 20.40
CA ASN A 107 8.58 0.89 20.84
C ASN A 107 7.86 1.51 19.63
N GLU A 108 6.57 1.22 19.53
CA GLU A 108 5.70 1.65 18.43
C GLU A 108 5.79 3.15 18.18
N ARG A 109 5.80 3.94 19.26
CA ARG A 109 5.81 5.40 19.16
C ARG A 109 7.08 5.95 18.52
N ARG A 110 8.24 5.33 18.78
CA ARG A 110 9.50 5.76 18.15
C ARG A 110 9.48 5.45 16.65
N LEU A 111 8.98 4.28 16.28
CA LEU A 111 8.83 3.89 14.88
C LEU A 111 7.86 4.83 14.15
N GLU A 112 6.73 5.18 14.77
CA GLU A 112 5.77 6.14 14.24
C GLU A 112 6.40 7.52 14.00
N VAL A 113 7.18 8.01 14.97
CA VAL A 113 7.89 9.30 14.83
C VAL A 113 8.88 9.26 13.67
N ALA A 114 9.65 8.18 13.52
CA ALA A 114 10.57 8.04 12.40
C ALA A 114 9.83 7.97 11.05
N ALA A 115 8.76 7.18 10.95
CA ALA A 115 7.93 7.10 9.75
C ALA A 115 7.36 8.47 9.36
N LEU A 116 6.71 9.16 10.31
CA LEU A 116 6.09 10.46 10.03
C LEU A 116 7.12 11.55 9.73
N LEU A 117 8.30 11.52 10.37
CA LEU A 117 9.37 12.48 10.06
C LEU A 117 9.95 12.26 8.66
N ALA A 118 10.01 11.01 8.19
CA ALA A 118 10.45 10.71 6.82
C ALA A 118 9.49 11.21 5.75
N GLU A 119 8.20 11.37 6.07
CA GLU A 119 7.18 11.93 5.18
C GLU A 119 7.11 13.46 5.26
N VAL A 120 7.11 14.01 6.48
CA VAL A 120 6.85 15.44 6.73
C VAL A 120 8.12 16.30 6.68
N HIS A 121 9.29 15.68 6.89
CA HIS A 121 10.61 16.33 6.95
C HIS A 121 10.79 17.46 7.99
N HIS A 122 9.80 17.72 8.85
CA HIS A 122 9.82 18.85 9.78
C HIS A 122 9.37 18.44 11.19
N MET A 123 10.30 18.41 12.16
CA MET A 123 10.06 17.94 13.52
C MET A 123 8.92 18.67 14.26
N PRO A 124 8.77 20.01 14.20
CA PRO A 124 7.63 20.70 14.80
C PRO A 124 6.29 20.23 14.24
N SER A 125 6.22 19.97 12.93
CA SER A 125 5.00 19.52 12.27
C SER A 125 4.64 18.09 12.70
N VAL A 126 5.64 17.21 12.81
CA VAL A 126 5.47 15.86 13.38
C VAL A 126 4.96 15.94 14.82
N ALA A 127 5.56 16.81 15.65
CA ALA A 127 5.18 16.98 17.05
C ALA A 127 3.72 17.42 17.20
N ALA A 128 3.30 18.39 16.38
CA ALA A 128 1.92 18.85 16.33
C ALA A 128 0.94 17.75 15.87
N ALA A 129 1.29 17.01 14.81
CA ALA A 129 0.45 15.95 14.25
C ALA A 129 0.19 14.80 15.24
N ILE A 130 1.14 14.52 16.13
CA ILE A 130 1.04 13.41 17.07
C ILE A 130 0.76 13.85 18.52
N GLY A 131 0.59 15.15 18.76
CA GLY A 131 0.23 15.72 20.07
C GLY A 131 1.32 15.65 21.13
N VAL A 132 2.58 15.88 20.78
CA VAL A 132 3.72 15.88 21.72
C VAL A 132 4.61 17.11 21.53
N SER A 133 5.60 17.30 22.42
CA SER A 133 6.60 18.35 22.24
C SER A 133 7.59 18.00 21.13
N GLN A 134 8.18 19.02 20.49
CA GLN A 134 9.30 18.82 19.56
C GLN A 134 10.50 18.11 20.24
N SER A 135 10.74 18.39 21.53
CA SER A 135 11.78 17.69 22.30
C SER A 135 11.50 16.19 22.42
N ALA A 136 10.24 15.77 22.54
CA ALA A 136 9.88 14.35 22.56
C ALA A 136 10.12 13.68 21.20
N VAL A 137 9.86 14.38 20.09
CA VAL A 137 10.20 13.91 18.73
C VAL A 137 11.72 13.72 18.59
N SER A 138 12.50 14.74 18.96
CA SER A 138 13.96 14.68 18.92
C SER A 138 14.52 13.53 19.77
N GLN A 139 14.03 13.35 21.01
CA GLN A 139 14.43 12.24 21.89
C GLN A 139 14.03 10.87 21.34
N ALA A 140 12.88 10.74 20.67
CA ALA A 140 12.46 9.49 20.06
C ALA A 140 13.41 9.08 18.93
N ILE A 141 13.79 10.01 18.05
CA ILE A 141 14.78 9.78 17.00
C ILE A 141 16.14 9.46 17.60
N ALA A 142 16.63 10.28 18.54
CA ALA A 142 17.93 10.07 19.17
C ALA A 142 18.04 8.69 19.83
N ARG A 143 16.96 8.16 20.44
CA ARG A 143 16.98 6.80 21.01
C ARG A 143 17.00 5.69 19.98
N LEU A 144 16.40 5.90 18.79
CA LEU A 144 16.55 4.94 17.70
C LEU A 144 17.97 4.98 17.14
N GLU A 145 18.53 6.17 16.96
CA GLU A 145 19.89 6.35 16.45
C GLU A 145 20.95 5.82 17.40
N ASP A 146 20.80 6.04 18.71
CA ASP A 146 21.65 5.47 19.75
C ASP A 146 21.58 3.94 19.74
N ALA A 147 20.37 3.39 19.64
CA ALA A 147 20.18 1.94 19.60
C ALA A 147 20.81 1.28 18.37
N LEU A 148 20.66 1.91 17.20
CA LEU A 148 21.21 1.42 15.94
C LEU A 148 22.68 1.82 15.75
N GLY A 149 23.18 2.76 16.54
CA GLY A 149 24.53 3.29 16.43
C GLY A 149 24.80 4.05 15.14
N GLN A 150 23.75 4.54 14.46
CA GLN A 150 23.82 5.23 13.17
C GLN A 150 22.75 6.33 13.10
N GLN A 151 23.07 7.43 12.42
CA GLN A 151 22.12 8.51 12.16
C GLN A 151 21.06 8.06 11.15
N ILE A 152 19.78 8.18 11.49
CA ILE A 152 18.67 7.82 10.59
C ILE A 152 18.31 9.03 9.72
N PHE A 153 18.46 10.24 10.26
CA PHE A 153 18.13 11.48 9.56
C PHE A 153 19.34 12.41 9.49
N THR A 154 19.37 13.24 8.45
CA THR A 154 20.31 14.35 8.33
C THR A 154 19.56 15.66 8.14
N ARG A 155 20.15 16.76 8.63
CA ARG A 155 19.58 18.10 8.47
C ARG A 155 19.98 18.67 7.13
N THR A 156 19.00 19.11 6.35
CA THR A 156 19.18 19.74 5.04
C THR A 156 18.40 21.06 4.98
N ALA A 157 18.55 21.79 3.87
CA ALA A 157 17.71 22.97 3.58
C ALA A 157 16.21 22.63 3.48
N ARG A 158 15.86 21.37 3.18
CA ARG A 158 14.47 20.87 3.10
C ARG A 158 13.95 20.34 4.44
N GLY A 159 14.71 20.51 5.52
CA GLY A 159 14.40 19.93 6.83
C GLY A 159 15.17 18.63 7.09
N MET A 160 14.59 17.77 7.92
CA MET A 160 15.15 16.48 8.30
C MET A 160 14.81 15.43 7.25
N VAL A 161 15.81 14.95 6.53
CA VAL A 161 15.65 13.95 5.46
C VAL A 161 16.32 12.65 5.89
N PRO A 162 15.73 11.47 5.63
CA PRO A 162 16.40 10.21 5.91
C PRO A 162 17.76 10.12 5.20
N THR A 163 18.74 9.51 5.85
CA THR A 163 19.98 9.03 5.18
C THR A 163 19.66 7.84 4.25
N ASP A 164 20.59 7.40 3.40
CA ASP A 164 20.35 6.27 2.49
C ASP A 164 19.93 4.99 3.22
N HIS A 165 20.57 4.68 4.36
CA HIS A 165 20.15 3.56 5.22
C HIS A 165 18.93 3.91 6.06
N GLY A 166 18.80 5.16 6.52
CA GLY A 166 17.61 5.64 7.20
C GLY A 166 16.34 5.43 6.38
N ALA A 167 16.36 5.76 5.09
CA ALA A 167 15.25 5.53 4.16
C ALA A 167 14.88 4.04 4.09
N ARG A 168 15.88 3.14 3.99
CA ARG A 168 15.66 1.69 3.99
C ARG A 168 15.09 1.17 5.31
N TRP A 169 15.46 1.77 6.44
CA TRP A 169 15.00 1.34 7.76
C TRP A 169 13.60 1.85 8.07
N VAL A 170 13.29 3.09 7.69
CA VAL A 170 11.94 3.68 7.78
C VAL A 170 10.92 2.79 7.07
N VAL A 171 11.21 2.29 5.86
CA VAL A 171 10.33 1.34 5.16
C VAL A 171 10.04 0.09 6.01
N ARG A 172 11.01 -0.41 6.76
CA ARG A 172 10.84 -1.57 7.66
C ARG A 172 10.06 -1.22 8.93
N PHE A 173 10.24 -0.02 9.45
CA PHE A 173 9.44 0.51 10.56
C PHE A 173 7.97 0.63 10.16
N GLU A 174 7.68 1.19 8.98
CA GLU A 174 6.33 1.28 8.44
C GLU A 174 5.69 -0.10 8.26
N ARG A 175 6.45 -1.09 7.77
CA ARG A 175 5.98 -2.48 7.65
C ARG A 175 5.62 -3.09 9.00
N ALA A 176 6.47 -2.91 10.01
CA ALA A 176 6.20 -3.39 11.36
C ALA A 176 4.94 -2.74 11.96
N LEU A 177 4.76 -1.43 11.74
CA LEU A 177 3.56 -0.71 12.17
C LEU A 177 2.31 -1.15 11.39
N ALA A 178 2.42 -1.46 10.11
CA ALA A 178 1.32 -2.00 9.31
C ALA A 178 0.84 -3.35 9.84
N ASP A 179 1.75 -4.30 10.09
CA ASP A 179 1.38 -5.58 10.68
C ASP A 179 0.78 -5.41 12.08
N LEU A 180 1.30 -4.48 12.89
CA LEU A 180 0.74 -4.16 14.21
C LEU A 180 -0.74 -3.71 14.11
N ARG A 181 -1.05 -2.84 13.15
CA ARG A 181 -2.43 -2.35 12.93
C ARG A 181 -3.39 -3.47 12.53
N HIS A 182 -2.92 -4.46 11.78
CA HIS A 182 -3.78 -5.55 11.27
C HIS A 182 -4.12 -6.61 12.32
N ILE A 183 -3.39 -6.69 13.45
CA ILE A 183 -3.67 -7.68 14.50
C ILE A 183 -5.11 -7.56 15.02
N ARG A 184 -5.62 -6.34 15.20
CA ARG A 184 -7.01 -6.15 15.66
C ARG A 184 -8.03 -6.66 14.64
N ALA A 185 -7.82 -6.35 13.36
CA ALA A 185 -8.68 -6.82 12.28
C ALA A 185 -8.69 -8.36 12.20
N ASP A 186 -7.54 -9.01 12.42
CA ASP A 186 -7.46 -10.46 12.50
C ASP A 186 -8.28 -11.03 13.68
N MET A 187 -8.23 -10.40 14.85
CA MET A 187 -8.99 -10.86 16.02
C MET A 187 -10.49 -10.68 15.83
N ALA A 188 -10.92 -9.56 15.25
CA ALA A 188 -12.33 -9.36 14.90
C ALA A 188 -12.81 -10.40 13.87
N ALA A 189 -11.98 -10.71 12.86
CA ALA A 189 -12.32 -11.68 11.84
C ALA A 189 -12.50 -13.10 12.43
N LEU A 190 -11.71 -13.48 13.45
CA LEU A 190 -11.92 -14.72 14.20
C LEU A 190 -13.28 -14.79 14.91
N GLN A 191 -13.84 -13.63 15.26
CA GLN A 191 -15.17 -13.51 15.87
C GLN A 191 -16.27 -13.37 14.80
N GLY A 192 -15.95 -13.58 13.52
CA GLY A 192 -16.90 -13.48 12.40
C GLY A 192 -17.18 -12.05 11.94
N VAL A 193 -16.40 -11.07 12.39
CA VAL A 193 -16.61 -9.65 12.06
C VAL A 193 -15.43 -9.14 11.23
N LEU A 194 -15.68 -8.70 10.00
CA LEU A 194 -14.70 -7.96 9.23
C LEU A 194 -14.80 -6.46 9.55
N GLU A 195 -13.75 -5.91 10.14
CA GLU A 195 -13.61 -4.50 10.46
C GLU A 195 -12.18 -4.02 10.23
N GLY A 196 -12.00 -2.70 10.22
CA GLY A 196 -10.71 -2.05 10.00
C GLY A 196 -10.72 -1.14 8.78
N ALA A 197 -9.55 -0.91 8.22
CA ALA A 197 -9.37 -0.12 7.00
C ALA A 197 -8.63 -0.94 5.95
N VAL A 198 -9.03 -0.77 4.69
CA VAL A 198 -8.33 -1.30 3.51
C VAL A 198 -7.84 -0.11 2.70
N THR A 199 -6.54 -0.04 2.45
CA THR A 199 -5.92 1.03 1.67
C THR A 199 -5.52 0.50 0.28
N ILE A 200 -6.15 1.04 -0.76
CA ILE A 200 -6.01 0.62 -2.15
C ILE A 200 -5.22 1.68 -2.92
N GLY A 201 -4.14 1.29 -3.59
CA GLY A 201 -3.57 2.11 -4.65
C GLY A 201 -4.36 1.89 -5.94
N ALA A 202 -5.17 2.84 -6.37
CA ALA A 202 -5.97 2.66 -7.58
C ALA A 202 -5.29 3.35 -8.76
N LEU A 203 -5.03 2.68 -9.87
CA LEU A 203 -4.66 3.32 -11.14
C LEU A 203 -5.92 3.69 -11.94
N PRO A 204 -5.84 4.64 -12.90
CA PRO A 204 -7.01 5.28 -13.51
C PRO A 204 -8.14 4.34 -13.98
N LEU A 205 -7.80 3.22 -14.63
CA LEU A 205 -8.80 2.29 -15.16
C LEU A 205 -9.68 1.67 -14.06
N GLY A 206 -9.09 1.23 -12.95
CA GLY A 206 -9.83 0.55 -11.88
C GLY A 206 -10.83 1.45 -11.16
N ARG A 207 -10.66 2.78 -11.23
CA ARG A 207 -11.41 3.77 -10.44
C ARG A 207 -12.83 4.03 -10.94
N THR A 208 -13.12 3.74 -12.21
CA THR A 208 -14.40 4.13 -12.82
C THR A 208 -15.53 3.16 -12.50
N GLN A 209 -15.28 1.85 -12.65
CA GLN A 209 -16.31 0.82 -12.44
C GLN A 209 -15.90 -0.25 -11.43
N LEU A 210 -14.81 -0.96 -11.72
CA LEU A 210 -14.44 -2.18 -10.99
C LEU A 210 -14.27 -1.94 -9.49
N LEU A 211 -13.49 -0.93 -9.09
CA LEU A 211 -13.26 -0.64 -7.67
C LEU A 211 -14.51 -0.14 -6.95
N PRO A 212 -15.26 0.88 -7.45
CA PRO A 212 -16.52 1.29 -6.84
C PRO A 212 -17.53 0.15 -6.66
N MET A 213 -17.72 -0.69 -7.68
CA MET A 213 -18.63 -1.83 -7.61
C MET A 213 -18.20 -2.84 -6.54
N ALA A 214 -16.90 -3.17 -6.48
CA ALA A 214 -16.38 -4.10 -5.49
C ALA A 214 -16.48 -3.53 -4.06
N ILE A 215 -16.19 -2.24 -3.87
CA ILE A 215 -16.33 -1.57 -2.57
C ILE A 215 -17.80 -1.59 -2.11
N ALA A 216 -18.75 -1.25 -2.98
CA ALA A 216 -20.16 -1.22 -2.65
C ALA A 216 -20.67 -2.60 -2.18
N GLU A 217 -20.31 -3.66 -2.91
CA GLU A 217 -20.70 -5.03 -2.58
C GLU A 217 -20.07 -5.51 -1.26
N VAL A 218 -18.78 -5.26 -1.04
CA VAL A 218 -18.11 -5.64 0.22
C VAL A 218 -18.66 -4.83 1.39
N HIS A 219 -18.90 -3.54 1.23
CA HIS A 219 -19.47 -2.69 2.28
C HIS A 219 -20.88 -3.16 2.68
N GLY A 220 -21.72 -3.54 1.70
CA GLY A 220 -23.04 -4.10 1.95
C GLY A 220 -23.02 -5.34 2.83
N ARG A 221 -21.99 -6.19 2.67
CA ARG A 221 -21.78 -7.41 3.49
C ARG A 221 -21.04 -7.14 4.81
N HIS A 222 -20.20 -6.10 4.85
CA HIS A 222 -19.27 -5.81 5.95
C HIS A 222 -19.23 -4.30 6.25
N PRO A 223 -20.28 -3.75 6.90
CA PRO A 223 -20.43 -2.29 7.07
C PRO A 223 -19.40 -1.63 7.99
N LYS A 224 -18.65 -2.43 8.78
CA LYS A 224 -17.56 -1.94 9.64
C LYS A 224 -16.22 -1.78 8.92
N LEU A 225 -16.10 -2.24 7.67
CA LEU A 225 -14.92 -1.99 6.85
C LEU A 225 -14.95 -0.55 6.33
N ARG A 226 -13.78 0.10 6.41
CA ARG A 226 -13.52 1.39 5.78
C ARG A 226 -12.55 1.19 4.62
N PHE A 227 -12.70 1.99 3.58
CA PHE A 227 -11.88 1.90 2.38
C PHE A 227 -11.21 3.25 2.13
N GLN A 228 -9.93 3.23 1.80
CA GLN A 228 -9.17 4.38 1.37
C GLN A 228 -8.60 4.10 -0.02
N SER A 229 -8.93 4.93 -1.00
CA SER A 229 -8.32 4.88 -2.33
C SER A 229 -7.25 5.97 -2.42
N LEU A 230 -6.03 5.59 -2.76
CA LEU A 230 -4.91 6.48 -3.01
C LEU A 230 -4.64 6.59 -4.51
N GLU A 231 -4.42 7.82 -4.94
CA GLU A 231 -4.27 8.18 -6.35
C GLU A 231 -2.93 8.90 -6.55
N SER A 232 -1.94 8.14 -7.02
CA SER A 232 -0.60 8.63 -7.27
C SER A 232 -0.01 7.98 -8.53
N PRO A 233 1.13 8.49 -9.04
CA PRO A 233 1.99 7.76 -9.96
C PRO A 233 2.30 6.33 -9.47
N TYR A 234 2.56 5.42 -10.40
CA TYR A 234 2.75 4.00 -10.10
C TYR A 234 3.92 3.75 -9.12
N GLU A 235 4.97 4.55 -9.24
CA GLU A 235 6.19 4.46 -8.48
C GLU A 235 5.94 4.81 -7.00
N GLU A 236 5.12 5.83 -6.74
CA GLU A 236 4.69 6.22 -5.39
C GLU A 236 3.76 5.17 -4.76
N LEU A 237 2.81 4.64 -5.53
CA LEU A 237 1.94 3.55 -5.06
C LEU A 237 2.77 2.30 -4.73
N THR A 238 3.77 2.00 -5.54
CA THR A 238 4.70 0.88 -5.30
C THR A 238 5.50 1.08 -4.03
N ALA A 239 6.02 2.29 -3.79
CA ALA A 239 6.70 2.61 -2.53
C ALA A 239 5.76 2.43 -1.31
N GLY A 240 4.50 2.89 -1.41
CA GLY A 240 3.49 2.69 -0.37
C GLY A 240 3.13 1.22 -0.14
N LEU A 241 3.10 0.40 -1.20
CA LEU A 241 2.87 -1.05 -1.12
C LEU A 241 4.03 -1.77 -0.43
N LEU A 242 5.27 -1.41 -0.79
CA LEU A 242 6.48 -1.98 -0.19
C LEU A 242 6.59 -1.64 1.30
N SER A 243 6.14 -0.45 1.70
CA SER A 243 6.18 -0.02 3.09
C SER A 243 4.96 -0.45 3.93
N GLY A 244 3.93 -1.02 3.29
CA GLY A 244 2.70 -1.45 3.97
C GLY A 244 1.72 -0.31 4.30
N ARG A 245 1.90 0.87 3.69
CA ARG A 245 0.89 1.95 3.70
C ARG A 245 -0.28 1.64 2.76
N ILE A 246 -0.05 0.82 1.74
CA ILE A 246 -1.04 0.33 0.78
C ILE A 246 -1.10 -1.19 0.88
N ASP A 247 -2.31 -1.75 0.92
CA ASP A 247 -2.52 -3.20 0.98
C ASP A 247 -2.29 -3.86 -0.39
N PHE A 248 -2.84 -3.25 -1.44
CA PHE A 248 -2.66 -3.69 -2.82
C PHE A 248 -2.89 -2.55 -3.81
N ILE A 249 -2.38 -2.71 -5.03
CA ILE A 249 -2.63 -1.81 -6.15
C ILE A 249 -3.58 -2.50 -7.13
N LEU A 250 -4.57 -1.78 -7.62
CA LEU A 250 -5.47 -2.21 -8.70
C LEU A 250 -5.18 -1.40 -9.96
N GLY A 251 -4.85 -2.08 -11.07
CA GLY A 251 -4.67 -1.41 -12.35
C GLY A 251 -3.83 -2.13 -13.37
N ALA A 252 -3.31 -1.39 -14.36
CA ALA A 252 -2.42 -1.94 -15.36
C ALA A 252 -1.15 -2.51 -14.72
N LEU A 253 -0.90 -3.79 -14.96
CA LEU A 253 0.23 -4.52 -14.38
C LEU A 253 1.54 -4.09 -15.05
N ARG A 254 2.57 -3.95 -14.22
CA ARG A 254 3.95 -3.70 -14.65
C ARG A 254 4.85 -4.71 -13.95
N PRO A 255 4.90 -5.96 -14.43
CA PRO A 255 5.64 -7.01 -13.75
C PRO A 255 7.14 -6.69 -13.79
N ASP A 256 7.74 -6.52 -12.62
CA ASP A 256 9.17 -6.38 -12.43
C ASP A 256 9.60 -7.30 -11.28
N PRO A 257 10.21 -8.47 -11.58
CA PRO A 257 10.64 -9.43 -10.56
C PRO A 257 11.62 -8.85 -9.54
N SER A 258 12.35 -7.77 -9.89
CA SER A 258 13.34 -7.15 -9.00
C SER A 258 12.72 -6.31 -7.88
N GLN A 259 11.45 -5.93 -8.00
CA GLN A 259 10.77 -5.02 -7.07
C GLN A 259 10.17 -5.72 -5.84
N GLY A 260 10.25 -7.05 -5.75
CA GLY A 260 9.65 -7.78 -4.62
C GLY A 260 8.12 -7.67 -4.57
N LEU A 261 7.49 -7.62 -5.75
CA LEU A 261 6.05 -7.54 -5.93
C LEU A 261 5.50 -8.84 -6.52
N ALA A 262 4.29 -9.21 -6.13
CA ALA A 262 3.50 -10.26 -6.76
C ALA A 262 2.36 -9.62 -7.56
N THR A 263 2.07 -10.15 -8.75
CA THR A 263 1.00 -9.66 -9.61
C THR A 263 0.03 -10.77 -9.96
N GLU A 264 -1.24 -10.43 -10.07
CA GLU A 264 -2.33 -11.32 -10.48
C GLU A 264 -3.12 -10.66 -11.60
N VAL A 265 -3.25 -11.33 -12.75
CA VAL A 265 -4.05 -10.86 -13.88
C VAL A 265 -5.53 -11.08 -13.59
N LEU A 266 -6.33 -10.02 -13.75
CA LEU A 266 -7.79 -10.10 -13.68
C LEU A 266 -8.41 -10.22 -15.08
N PHE A 267 -8.01 -9.37 -16.02
CA PHE A 267 -8.49 -9.33 -17.41
C PHE A 267 -7.52 -8.55 -18.31
N GLU A 268 -7.72 -8.61 -19.62
CA GLU A 268 -7.00 -7.79 -20.61
C GLU A 268 -7.82 -6.55 -21.00
N ASP A 269 -7.14 -5.41 -21.15
CA ASP A 269 -7.74 -4.18 -21.67
C ASP A 269 -6.89 -3.61 -22.80
N ARG A 270 -7.50 -2.78 -23.66
CA ARG A 270 -6.81 -2.12 -24.78
C ARG A 270 -7.13 -0.64 -24.83
N ILE A 271 -6.30 0.13 -25.53
CA ILE A 271 -6.57 1.54 -25.78
C ILE A 271 -7.54 1.68 -26.94
N SER A 272 -8.41 2.68 -26.88
CA SER A 272 -9.39 3.03 -27.89
C SER A 272 -9.37 4.53 -28.13
N LEU A 273 -9.67 4.94 -29.36
CA LEU A 273 -9.90 6.35 -29.66
C LEU A 273 -11.32 6.74 -29.27
N ILE A 274 -11.47 7.81 -28.51
CA ILE A 274 -12.76 8.24 -27.96
C ILE A 274 -12.97 9.71 -28.25
N ALA A 275 -14.18 10.07 -28.67
CA ALA A 275 -14.61 11.44 -28.91
C ALA A 275 -16.08 11.61 -28.51
N ARG A 276 -16.62 12.83 -28.57
CA ARG A 276 -18.06 13.06 -28.39
C ARG A 276 -18.90 12.30 -29.42
N ALA A 277 -20.11 11.90 -29.04
CA ALA A 277 -20.97 11.09 -29.90
C ALA A 277 -21.30 11.75 -31.26
N ALA A 278 -21.41 13.08 -31.28
CA ALA A 278 -21.66 13.86 -32.50
C ALA A 278 -20.38 14.39 -33.19
N HIS A 279 -19.21 13.83 -32.86
CA HIS A 279 -17.94 14.16 -33.52
C HIS A 279 -18.01 13.80 -35.01
N PRO A 280 -17.44 14.59 -35.94
CA PRO A 280 -17.50 14.29 -37.38
C PRO A 280 -16.99 12.88 -37.73
N LEU A 281 -15.91 12.45 -37.06
CA LEU A 281 -15.33 11.11 -37.24
C LEU A 281 -16.20 9.97 -36.69
N ALA A 282 -17.14 10.22 -35.79
CA ALA A 282 -17.99 9.18 -35.20
C ALA A 282 -18.97 8.54 -36.20
N SER A 283 -19.20 9.20 -37.34
CA SER A 283 -20.06 8.72 -38.42
C SER A 283 -19.33 7.99 -39.55
N ARG A 284 -17.99 8.00 -39.53
CA ARG A 284 -17.16 7.39 -40.59
C ARG A 284 -16.97 5.89 -40.35
N LYS A 285 -17.13 5.09 -41.42
CA LYS A 285 -17.01 3.62 -41.40
C LYS A 285 -15.61 3.08 -41.65
N ARG A 286 -14.69 3.91 -42.13
CA ARG A 286 -13.28 3.56 -42.40
C ARG A 286 -12.45 4.77 -42.03
N LEU A 287 -11.99 4.80 -40.79
CA LEU A 287 -11.08 5.83 -40.32
C LEU A 287 -9.64 5.41 -40.63
N SER A 288 -8.79 6.38 -40.93
CA SER A 288 -7.33 6.24 -40.89
C SER A 288 -6.73 7.17 -39.83
N LEU A 289 -5.43 7.02 -39.56
CA LEU A 289 -4.72 7.95 -38.69
C LEU A 289 -4.67 9.37 -39.27
N ASP A 290 -4.63 9.52 -40.60
CA ASP A 290 -4.67 10.84 -41.27
C ASP A 290 -5.96 11.61 -41.00
N ASP A 291 -7.08 10.91 -40.87
CA ASP A 291 -8.36 11.53 -40.57
C ASP A 291 -8.37 12.22 -39.20
N LEU A 292 -7.44 11.87 -38.30
CA LEU A 292 -7.33 12.43 -36.95
C LEU A 292 -6.49 13.72 -36.93
N ALA A 293 -5.65 13.96 -37.93
CA ALA A 293 -4.70 15.07 -37.96
C ALA A 293 -5.36 16.47 -37.82
N PRO A 294 -6.56 16.73 -38.36
CA PRO A 294 -7.22 18.03 -38.21
C PRO A 294 -7.77 18.31 -36.81
N TYR A 295 -7.88 17.31 -35.93
CA TYR A 295 -8.60 17.42 -34.67
C TYR A 295 -7.65 17.62 -33.49
N PRO A 296 -8.00 18.48 -32.52
CA PRO A 296 -7.23 18.65 -31.29
C PRO A 296 -7.25 17.39 -30.41
N TRP A 297 -6.14 17.14 -29.72
CA TRP A 297 -5.97 15.95 -28.89
C TRP A 297 -5.91 16.27 -27.40
N VAL A 298 -6.58 15.42 -26.61
CA VAL A 298 -6.39 15.33 -25.16
C VAL A 298 -5.72 13.98 -24.87
N VAL A 299 -4.48 13.98 -24.40
CA VAL A 299 -3.69 12.75 -24.20
C VAL A 299 -3.24 12.59 -22.76
N SER A 300 -2.90 11.36 -22.38
CA SER A 300 -2.24 11.09 -21.10
C SER A 300 -0.89 11.79 -21.01
N ARG A 301 -0.47 12.14 -19.78
CA ARG A 301 0.83 12.78 -19.50
C ARG A 301 1.99 12.00 -20.12
N GLY A 302 3.01 12.73 -20.57
CA GLY A 302 4.27 12.16 -21.05
C GLY A 302 4.86 11.15 -20.05
N GLY A 303 5.40 10.03 -20.55
CA GLY A 303 5.96 8.94 -19.75
C GLY A 303 4.93 7.96 -19.16
N SER A 304 3.63 8.17 -19.36
CA SER A 304 2.61 7.16 -18.98
C SER A 304 2.56 6.00 -19.99
N PRO A 305 2.22 4.77 -19.56
CA PRO A 305 2.09 3.64 -20.49
C PRO A 305 1.07 3.87 -21.60
N SER A 306 -0.04 4.54 -21.30
CA SER A 306 -1.06 4.88 -22.31
C SER A 306 -0.52 5.84 -23.37
N ARG A 307 0.33 6.79 -22.96
CA ARG A 307 0.98 7.71 -23.90
C ARG A 307 1.99 6.97 -24.77
N GLN A 308 2.85 6.14 -24.16
CA GLN A 308 3.83 5.36 -24.92
C GLN A 308 3.15 4.45 -25.96
N ALA A 309 2.08 3.75 -25.57
CA ALA A 309 1.33 2.88 -26.47
C ALA A 309 0.65 3.64 -27.63
N LEU A 310 0.18 4.87 -27.40
CA LEU A 310 -0.30 5.75 -28.48
C LEU A 310 0.84 6.12 -29.43
N ASP A 311 1.98 6.53 -28.87
CA ASP A 311 3.14 6.96 -29.65
C ASP A 311 3.68 5.82 -30.52
N ASP A 312 3.76 4.61 -29.97
CA ASP A 312 4.18 3.39 -30.68
C ASP A 312 3.25 3.06 -31.86
N VAL A 313 1.94 3.24 -31.71
CA VAL A 313 0.97 3.02 -32.79
C VAL A 313 1.18 4.00 -33.94
N PHE A 314 1.35 5.29 -33.64
CA PHE A 314 1.60 6.30 -34.68
C PHE A 314 2.93 6.07 -35.39
N ALA A 315 3.98 5.77 -34.62
CA ALA A 315 5.31 5.47 -35.15
C ALA A 315 5.31 4.23 -36.07
N ALA A 316 4.63 3.15 -35.66
CA ALA A 316 4.54 1.92 -36.45
C ALA A 316 3.84 2.10 -37.80
N HIS A 317 2.99 3.12 -37.94
CA HIS A 317 2.30 3.45 -39.19
C HIS A 317 2.95 4.61 -39.95
N GLY A 318 4.11 5.12 -39.49
CA GLY A 318 4.83 6.22 -40.16
C GLY A 318 4.11 7.57 -40.09
N HIS A 319 3.20 7.77 -39.13
CA HIS A 319 2.52 9.06 -38.92
C HIS A 319 3.23 9.89 -37.84
N PRO A 320 3.21 11.23 -37.96
CA PRO A 320 3.71 12.10 -36.90
C PRO A 320 2.83 11.96 -35.65
N LEU A 321 3.46 12.02 -34.47
CA LEU A 321 2.73 12.03 -33.20
C LEU A 321 1.77 13.23 -33.16
N PRO A 322 0.55 13.06 -32.62
CA PRO A 322 -0.36 14.17 -32.44
C PRO A 322 0.25 15.18 -31.46
N GLN A 323 0.28 16.47 -31.83
CA GLN A 323 0.59 17.52 -30.87
C GLN A 323 -0.62 17.71 -29.95
N PRO A 324 -0.51 17.41 -28.66
CA PRO A 324 -1.67 17.48 -27.78
C PRO A 324 -2.01 18.93 -27.46
N LEU A 325 -3.30 19.26 -27.56
CA LEU A 325 -3.82 20.52 -27.03
C LEU A 325 -3.76 20.52 -25.50
N VAL A 326 -4.03 19.36 -24.89
CA VAL A 326 -3.99 19.16 -23.43
C VAL A 326 -3.34 17.82 -23.10
N GLU A 327 -2.38 17.84 -22.18
CA GLU A 327 -1.80 16.63 -21.58
C GLU A 327 -2.31 16.47 -20.13
N THR A 328 -3.12 15.45 -19.88
CA THR A 328 -3.67 15.18 -18.55
C THR A 328 -4.06 13.72 -18.35
N GLY A 329 -3.90 13.22 -17.13
CA GLY A 329 -4.47 11.93 -16.70
C GLY A 329 -5.78 12.09 -15.91
N ASP A 330 -6.25 13.32 -15.73
CA ASP A 330 -7.48 13.62 -14.97
C ASP A 330 -8.72 13.40 -15.85
N LEU A 331 -9.50 12.37 -15.51
CA LEU A 331 -10.70 12.00 -16.25
C LEU A 331 -11.81 13.05 -16.18
N ALA A 332 -11.88 13.88 -15.14
CA ALA A 332 -12.84 14.98 -15.06
C ALA A 332 -12.54 16.04 -16.13
N LEU A 333 -11.26 16.38 -16.31
CA LEU A 333 -10.82 17.31 -17.34
C LEU A 333 -10.99 16.72 -18.74
N VAL A 334 -10.59 15.46 -18.96
CA VAL A 334 -10.78 14.75 -20.23
C VAL A 334 -12.25 14.78 -20.65
N ARG A 335 -13.15 14.37 -19.76
CA ARG A 335 -14.60 14.39 -19.99
C ARG A 335 -15.11 15.79 -20.32
N GLY A 336 -14.73 16.78 -19.52
CA GLY A 336 -15.17 18.16 -19.70
C GLY A 336 -14.77 18.74 -21.06
N LEU A 337 -13.58 18.39 -21.54
CA LEU A 337 -13.06 18.81 -22.84
C LEU A 337 -13.76 18.06 -23.98
N LEU A 338 -13.77 16.73 -23.97
CA LEU A 338 -14.37 15.92 -25.04
C LEU A 338 -15.83 16.29 -25.29
N LEU A 339 -16.62 16.54 -24.24
CA LEU A 339 -18.04 16.88 -24.39
C LEU A 339 -18.30 18.27 -25.00
N ARG A 340 -17.29 19.16 -25.06
CA ARG A 340 -17.45 20.55 -25.50
C ARG A 340 -16.88 20.87 -26.88
N GLY A 341 -16.03 19.99 -27.43
CA GLY A 341 -15.35 20.27 -28.69
C GLY A 341 -15.07 19.01 -29.50
N ASP A 342 -14.60 19.22 -30.73
CA ASP A 342 -14.17 18.14 -31.63
C ASP A 342 -12.78 17.64 -31.28
N MET A 343 -12.63 17.18 -30.05
CA MET A 343 -11.40 16.61 -29.53
C MET A 343 -11.42 15.09 -29.56
N VAL A 344 -10.24 14.50 -29.72
CA VAL A 344 -10.01 13.05 -29.64
C VAL A 344 -9.10 12.74 -28.46
N THR A 345 -9.33 11.59 -27.83
CA THR A 345 -8.43 11.03 -26.82
C THR A 345 -8.11 9.57 -27.11
N ALA A 346 -7.06 9.04 -26.49
CA ALA A 346 -6.67 7.64 -26.54
C ALA A 346 -6.54 7.07 -25.12
N LEU A 347 -7.58 6.35 -24.68
CA LEU A 347 -7.64 5.69 -23.36
C LEU A 347 -8.38 4.35 -23.48
N SER A 348 -8.41 3.58 -22.40
CA SER A 348 -9.42 2.51 -22.26
C SER A 348 -10.84 3.08 -22.27
N ALA A 349 -11.74 2.44 -23.02
CA ALA A 349 -13.16 2.75 -22.98
C ALA A 349 -13.77 2.56 -21.58
N LEU A 350 -13.20 1.68 -20.74
CA LEU A 350 -13.66 1.45 -19.36
C LEU A 350 -13.47 2.67 -18.45
N GLN A 351 -12.54 3.58 -18.79
CA GLN A 351 -12.34 4.83 -18.04
C GLN A 351 -13.43 5.88 -18.29
N LEU A 352 -14.17 5.74 -19.38
CA LEU A 352 -15.26 6.64 -19.78
C LEU A 352 -16.58 5.87 -19.94
N HIS A 353 -16.72 4.77 -19.20
CA HIS A 353 -17.82 3.82 -19.36
C HIS A 353 -19.18 4.51 -19.28
N TYR A 354 -19.44 5.27 -18.22
CA TYR A 354 -20.76 5.89 -18.01
C TYR A 354 -21.09 6.92 -19.09
N GLU A 355 -20.10 7.61 -19.65
CA GLU A 355 -20.33 8.56 -20.74
C GLU A 355 -20.62 7.86 -22.07
N ILE A 356 -19.98 6.72 -22.30
CA ILE A 356 -20.21 5.89 -23.49
C ILE A 356 -21.58 5.21 -23.38
N GLU A 357 -21.91 4.65 -22.22
CA GLU A 357 -23.20 4.04 -21.92
C GLU A 357 -24.35 5.04 -22.08
N ALA A 358 -24.17 6.27 -21.58
CA ALA A 358 -25.15 7.35 -21.74
C ALA A 358 -25.23 7.91 -23.18
N GLY A 359 -24.36 7.45 -24.10
CA GLY A 359 -24.32 7.92 -25.49
C GLY A 359 -23.78 9.34 -25.67
N TRP A 360 -23.05 9.88 -24.68
CA TRP A 360 -22.42 11.20 -24.78
C TRP A 360 -21.06 11.15 -25.46
N LEU A 361 -20.31 10.06 -25.22
CA LEU A 361 -19.05 9.76 -25.87
C LEU A 361 -19.18 8.49 -26.70
N ARG A 362 -18.29 8.31 -27.68
CA ARG A 362 -18.28 7.15 -28.55
C ARG A 362 -16.84 6.72 -28.84
N VAL A 363 -16.64 5.41 -28.87
CA VAL A 363 -15.41 4.80 -29.39
C VAL A 363 -15.42 4.93 -30.91
N LEU A 364 -14.36 5.54 -31.46
CA LEU A 364 -14.16 5.68 -32.90
C LEU A 364 -13.73 4.34 -33.50
N ASP A 365 -14.21 4.04 -34.70
CA ASP A 365 -13.92 2.80 -35.43
C ASP A 365 -12.53 2.84 -36.09
N LEU A 366 -11.50 2.93 -35.23
CA LEU A 366 -10.09 2.82 -35.61
C LEU A 366 -9.36 1.92 -34.60
N PRO A 367 -8.96 0.70 -35.00
CA PRO A 367 -8.21 -0.20 -34.13
C PRO A 367 -6.85 0.38 -33.70
N MET A 368 -6.47 0.14 -32.45
CA MET A 368 -5.17 0.51 -31.88
C MET A 368 -4.37 -0.77 -31.56
N PRO A 369 -3.76 -1.44 -32.56
CA PRO A 369 -3.03 -2.69 -32.35
C PRO A 369 -1.83 -2.49 -31.43
N GLY A 370 -1.40 -3.54 -30.71
CA GLY A 370 -0.25 -3.46 -29.80
C GLY A 370 -0.50 -2.71 -28.49
N THR A 371 -1.73 -2.20 -28.25
CA THR A 371 -2.08 -1.47 -27.02
C THR A 371 -2.72 -2.33 -25.91
N SER A 372 -2.73 -3.66 -26.09
CA SER A 372 -3.26 -4.58 -25.08
C SER A 372 -2.39 -4.58 -23.84
N ARG A 373 -3.02 -4.62 -22.66
CA ARG A 373 -2.34 -4.68 -21.37
C ARG A 373 -3.14 -5.47 -20.35
N ASN A 374 -2.41 -6.19 -19.50
CA ASN A 374 -3.01 -6.90 -18.38
C ASN A 374 -3.42 -5.92 -17.28
N ILE A 375 -4.68 -6.01 -16.87
CA ILE A 375 -5.21 -5.32 -15.71
C ILE A 375 -5.30 -6.32 -14.58
N GLY A 376 -4.88 -5.90 -13.38
CA GLY A 376 -4.78 -6.83 -12.28
C GLY A 376 -4.51 -6.19 -10.93
N ILE A 377 -4.11 -7.05 -10.01
CA ILE A 377 -3.79 -6.73 -8.63
C ILE A 377 -2.29 -6.89 -8.42
N THR A 378 -1.65 -5.90 -7.81
CA THR A 378 -0.26 -5.96 -7.37
C THR A 378 -0.22 -5.94 -5.85
N THR A 379 0.49 -6.89 -5.24
CA THR A 379 0.73 -6.99 -3.80
C THR A 379 2.23 -7.05 -3.51
N ARG A 380 2.65 -6.72 -2.29
CA ARG A 380 4.03 -6.99 -1.88
C ARG A 380 4.22 -8.50 -1.74
N MET A 381 5.33 -9.01 -2.29
CA MET A 381 5.64 -10.44 -2.22
C MET A 381 5.73 -10.91 -0.76
N GLY A 382 5.04 -12.01 -0.44
CA GLY A 382 4.97 -12.54 0.92
C GLY A 382 4.20 -11.67 1.93
N ALA A 383 3.46 -10.65 1.47
CA ALA A 383 2.62 -9.87 2.35
C ALA A 383 1.45 -10.70 2.90
N ARG A 384 1.15 -10.50 4.18
CA ARG A 384 -0.07 -11.00 4.80
C ARG A 384 -1.07 -9.87 4.91
N LEU A 385 -2.03 -9.87 3.99
CA LEU A 385 -3.07 -8.88 3.91
C LEU A 385 -3.96 -8.90 5.16
N SER A 386 -4.72 -7.83 5.37
CA SER A 386 -5.80 -7.82 6.36
C SER A 386 -6.98 -8.66 5.83
N PRO A 387 -7.81 -9.24 6.71
CA PRO A 387 -9.03 -9.95 6.28
C PRO A 387 -9.96 -9.10 5.40
N GLY A 388 -10.01 -7.78 5.64
CA GLY A 388 -10.76 -6.85 4.80
C GLY A 388 -10.17 -6.69 3.40
N ALA A 389 -8.85 -6.62 3.29
CA ALA A 389 -8.16 -6.56 2.00
C ALA A 389 -8.35 -7.85 1.20
N ASP A 390 -8.26 -9.02 1.85
CA ASP A 390 -8.56 -10.31 1.22
C ASP A 390 -10.01 -10.39 0.70
N ALA A 391 -10.97 -9.92 1.50
CA ALA A 391 -12.37 -9.87 1.09
C ALA A 391 -12.60 -8.96 -0.12
N LEU A 392 -11.94 -7.79 -0.17
CA LEU A 392 -12.03 -6.88 -1.30
C LEU A 392 -11.37 -7.45 -2.56
N ILE A 393 -10.20 -8.07 -2.44
CA ILE A 393 -9.52 -8.74 -3.55
C ILE A 393 -10.39 -9.89 -4.10
N ALA A 394 -11.01 -10.69 -3.23
CA ALA A 394 -11.93 -11.74 -3.66
C ALA A 394 -13.12 -11.17 -4.42
N GLN A 395 -13.69 -10.04 -3.97
CA GLN A 395 -14.75 -9.37 -4.69
C GLN A 395 -14.28 -8.80 -6.04
N LEU A 396 -13.08 -8.21 -6.10
CA LEU A 396 -12.51 -7.70 -7.36
C LEU A 396 -12.37 -8.82 -8.40
N ARG A 397 -11.94 -10.00 -7.99
CA ARG A 397 -11.89 -11.18 -8.87
C ARG A 397 -13.27 -11.55 -9.40
N ALA A 398 -14.26 -11.62 -8.53
CA ALA A 398 -15.64 -11.95 -8.91
C ALA A 398 -16.23 -10.90 -9.87
N SER A 399 -16.10 -9.61 -9.54
CA SER A 399 -16.57 -8.52 -10.38
C SER A 399 -15.83 -8.45 -11.73
N SER A 400 -14.55 -8.83 -11.77
CA SER A 400 -13.75 -8.78 -12.99
C SER A 400 -14.15 -9.78 -14.07
N ALA A 401 -14.93 -10.80 -13.72
CA ALA A 401 -15.33 -11.86 -14.64
C ALA A 401 -16.14 -11.35 -15.85
N VAL A 402 -16.76 -10.17 -15.75
CA VAL A 402 -17.51 -9.52 -16.85
C VAL A 402 -16.59 -9.06 -17.99
N TRP A 403 -15.30 -8.87 -17.73
CA TRP A 403 -14.31 -8.39 -18.71
C TRP A 403 -13.30 -9.47 -19.15
N ARG A 404 -13.47 -10.72 -18.69
CA ARG A 404 -12.71 -11.87 -19.21
C ARG A 404 -13.40 -12.43 -20.43
#